data_AF-A0A3D3L360-F1
#
_entry.id   AF-A0A3D3L360-F1
#
_cell.length_a   1.000
_cell.length_b   1.000
_cell.length_c   1.000
_cell.angle_alpha   90.00
_cell.angle_beta   90.00
_cell.angle_gamma   90.00
#
_symmetry.space_group_name_H-M   'P 1'
#
loop_
_entity.id
_entity.type
_entity.pdbx_description
1 polymer ?
#
loop_
_entity_poly.entity_id
_entity_poly.type
_entity_poly.pdbx_seq_one_letter_code
_entity_poly.pdbx_strand_id
1 'polypeptide(L)'
;MHKSIILILLFHLLLMGQDCPPADTIQVSPPQDLWGIPNKNNWNGLEVMTWNVQEFPTSSNTVNYVSEIISDILPDIIAFQEISDIPDYENFASMNPAYNFIHTNYGSEVNPDLGMAVRSDCVEIVNYTTLFSSEGWAFAYRYPLKAELQWGCGEAAITIQLINIHMKAFDEGFNQRLVASQVLADYIQNNISENIIVAGDFNDEIDDPENDNSLWPLVEDQNSYFTTTPIAGDNYYNSFPWGMYAS
;
A
#
# COMPACT_ATOMS: atom_id res chain seq x y z
N MET A 1 37.03 55.35 14.77
CA MET A 1 37.20 53.98 14.28
C MET A 1 36.13 53.11 14.92
N HIS A 2 34.99 52.91 14.26
CA HIS A 2 33.99 51.96 14.74
C HIS A 2 34.34 50.57 14.21
N LYS A 3 34.60 49.65 15.14
CA LYS A 3 34.71 48.21 14.84
C LYS A 3 33.30 47.63 14.93
N SER A 4 32.70 47.34 13.79
CA SER A 4 31.49 46.51 13.75
C SER A 4 31.91 45.06 13.97
N ILE A 5 31.38 44.44 15.02
CA ILE A 5 31.52 43.01 15.28
C ILE A 5 30.35 42.34 14.57
N ILE A 6 30.66 41.55 13.55
CA ILE A 6 29.68 40.70 12.86
C ILE A 6 29.64 39.38 13.61
N LEU A 7 28.51 39.10 14.27
CA LEU A 7 28.24 37.82 14.91
C LEU A 7 27.62 36.89 13.87
N ILE A 8 28.39 35.90 13.41
CA ILE A 8 27.89 34.84 12.52
C ILE A 8 27.32 33.74 13.42
N LEU A 9 25.99 33.65 13.53
CA LEU A 9 25.35 32.47 14.10
C LEU A 9 25.34 31.36 13.04
N LEU A 10 26.21 30.37 13.20
CA LEU A 10 26.08 29.09 12.50
C LEU A 10 24.97 28.29 13.18
N PHE A 11 23.76 28.35 12.62
CA PHE A 11 22.74 27.34 12.87
C PHE A 11 23.26 26.02 12.29
N HIS A 12 23.83 25.16 13.14
CA HIS A 12 23.94 23.75 12.81
C HIS A 12 22.51 23.23 12.86
N LEU A 13 21.86 23.08 11.70
CA LEU A 13 20.80 22.09 11.60
C LEU A 13 21.45 20.77 11.95
N LEU A 14 21.25 20.30 13.19
CA LEU A 14 21.35 18.87 13.43
C LEU A 14 20.23 18.27 12.57
N LEU A 15 20.60 17.72 11.42
CA LEU A 15 19.85 16.67 10.79
C LEU A 15 19.80 15.55 11.82
N MET A 16 18.73 15.52 12.62
CA MET A 16 18.44 14.36 13.45
C MET A 16 18.11 13.26 12.46
N GLY A 17 19.10 12.44 12.11
CA GLY A 17 18.84 11.18 11.41
C GLY A 17 17.87 10.36 12.26
N GLN A 18 16.87 9.78 11.63
CA GLN A 18 15.95 8.84 12.29
C GLN A 18 16.76 7.65 12.79
N ASP A 19 16.55 7.10 13.98
CA ASP A 19 17.28 5.90 14.40
C ASP A 19 16.88 4.68 13.54
N CYS A 20 17.78 3.68 13.46
CA CYS A 20 17.44 2.35 12.95
C CYS A 20 17.24 1.40 14.13
N PRO A 21 16.06 0.80 14.28
CA PRO A 21 14.90 0.97 13.42
C PRO A 21 14.13 2.29 13.61
N PRO A 22 13.30 2.71 12.63
CA PRO A 22 12.41 3.87 12.77
C PRO A 22 11.69 3.89 14.12
N ALA A 23 11.99 4.88 14.96
CA ALA A 23 11.20 5.08 16.16
C ALA A 23 9.82 5.60 15.77
N ASP A 24 8.76 5.09 16.42
CA ASP A 24 7.42 5.67 16.32
C ASP A 24 7.41 7.03 17.02
N THR A 25 7.80 8.06 16.29
CA THR A 25 7.93 9.43 16.84
C THR A 25 6.63 10.19 16.76
N ILE A 26 5.71 9.73 15.90
CA ILE A 26 4.41 10.34 15.72
C ILE A 26 3.42 9.86 16.77
N GLN A 27 2.73 10.81 17.41
CA GLN A 27 1.62 10.48 18.29
C GLN A 27 0.38 10.23 17.43
N VAL A 28 -0.14 9.01 17.47
CA VAL A 28 -1.41 8.65 16.82
C VAL A 28 -2.48 8.55 17.89
N SER A 29 -3.56 9.30 17.72
CA SER A 29 -4.73 9.27 18.61
C SER A 29 -5.96 9.03 17.75
N PRO A 30 -6.52 7.81 17.73
CA PRO A 30 -7.72 7.54 16.97
C PRO A 30 -8.94 8.29 17.55
N PRO A 31 -10.00 8.48 16.75
CA PRO A 31 -11.26 9.08 17.23
C PRO A 31 -11.99 8.22 18.28
N GLN A 32 -11.64 6.94 18.37
CA GLN A 32 -12.17 5.95 19.31
C GLN A 32 -11.13 4.85 19.58
N ASP A 33 -11.35 4.09 20.66
CA ASP A 33 -10.53 2.95 21.11
C ASP A 33 -11.50 1.93 21.74
N LEU A 34 -12.11 1.10 20.90
CA LEU A 34 -13.12 0.09 21.24
C LEU A 34 -12.57 -1.33 21.30
N TRP A 35 -11.45 -1.62 20.63
CA TRP A 35 -10.87 -2.95 20.46
C TRP A 35 -9.43 -2.99 20.95
N GLY A 36 -9.08 -4.07 21.67
CA GLY A 36 -7.70 -4.32 22.07
C GLY A 36 -6.89 -4.94 20.92
N ILE A 37 -6.67 -4.20 19.84
CA ILE A 37 -5.87 -4.68 18.70
C ILE A 37 -4.39 -4.65 19.10
N PRO A 38 -3.68 -5.79 19.06
CA PRO A 38 -2.27 -5.80 19.41
C PRO A 38 -1.47 -5.08 18.33
N ASN A 39 -0.55 -4.22 18.76
CA ASN A 39 0.42 -3.64 17.85
C ASN A 39 1.21 -4.75 17.13
N LYS A 40 1.34 -4.61 15.81
CA LYS A 40 1.98 -5.60 14.94
C LYS A 40 3.30 -5.14 14.36
N ASN A 41 3.75 -3.94 14.74
CA ASN A 41 4.89 -3.33 14.11
C ASN A 41 6.16 -4.21 14.30
N ASN A 42 7.08 -4.14 13.35
CA ASN A 42 8.40 -4.74 13.37
C ASN A 42 9.38 -3.70 12.88
N TRP A 43 9.89 -2.95 13.83
CA TRP A 43 10.83 -1.88 13.65
C TRP A 43 12.04 -2.30 12.77
N ASN A 44 12.51 -3.55 12.79
CA ASN A 44 13.70 -3.96 12.01
C ASN A 44 13.50 -4.07 10.49
N GLY A 45 12.31 -3.78 9.95
CA GLY A 45 12.03 -3.88 8.53
C GLY A 45 10.92 -2.93 8.09
N LEU A 46 10.71 -2.85 6.78
CA LEU A 46 9.57 -2.14 6.21
C LEU A 46 8.30 -2.95 6.40
N GLU A 47 7.24 -2.29 6.86
CA GLU A 47 5.92 -2.90 6.98
C GLU A 47 4.92 -2.37 5.96
N VAL A 48 4.41 -3.30 5.16
CA VAL A 48 3.40 -3.00 4.15
C VAL A 48 2.12 -3.76 4.47
N MET A 49 1.05 -3.01 4.71
CA MET A 49 -0.31 -3.53 4.83
C MET A 49 -1.02 -3.35 3.48
N THR A 50 -1.79 -4.35 3.05
CA THR A 50 -2.79 -4.17 2.00
C THR A 50 -4.17 -4.42 2.59
N TRP A 51 -5.15 -3.62 2.20
CA TRP A 51 -6.50 -3.72 2.72
C TRP A 51 -7.56 -3.31 1.71
N ASN A 52 -8.32 -4.30 1.25
CA ASN A 52 -9.61 -4.05 0.63
C ASN A 52 -10.61 -3.65 1.73
N VAL A 53 -10.98 -2.37 1.74
CA VAL A 53 -11.85 -1.78 2.78
C VAL A 53 -13.34 -1.91 2.46
N GLN A 54 -13.68 -2.70 1.44
CA GLN A 54 -15.03 -3.07 0.99
C GLN A 54 -15.94 -1.85 0.74
N GLU A 55 -16.05 -1.39 -0.50
CA GLU A 55 -16.87 -0.23 -0.88
C GLU A 55 -16.84 0.93 0.15
N PHE A 56 -15.64 1.38 0.51
CA PHE A 56 -15.45 2.30 1.62
C PHE A 56 -16.15 3.65 1.38
N PRO A 57 -16.94 4.15 2.36
CA PRO A 57 -17.28 3.48 3.62
C PRO A 57 -18.53 2.59 3.54
N THR A 58 -18.48 1.42 4.20
CA THR A 58 -19.66 0.52 4.36
C THR A 58 -20.77 1.06 5.27
N SER A 59 -20.48 2.05 6.11
CA SER A 59 -21.41 2.66 7.07
C SER A 59 -20.88 3.99 7.59
N SER A 60 -21.72 4.76 8.30
CA SER A 60 -21.30 6.01 8.94
C SER A 60 -20.20 5.86 10.00
N ASN A 61 -19.98 4.65 10.53
CA ASN A 61 -18.97 4.38 11.55
C ASN A 61 -17.63 3.91 10.94
N THR A 62 -17.62 3.53 9.65
CA THR A 62 -16.48 2.87 9.01
C THR A 62 -15.22 3.72 9.08
N VAL A 63 -15.32 5.04 8.92
CA VAL A 63 -14.17 5.97 9.06
C VAL A 63 -13.52 5.86 10.45
N ASN A 64 -14.31 5.86 11.51
CA ASN A 64 -13.79 5.76 12.88
C ASN A 64 -13.17 4.39 13.15
N TYR A 65 -13.80 3.33 12.63
CA TYR A 65 -13.34 1.96 12.81
C TYR A 65 -12.01 1.72 12.12
N VAL A 66 -11.89 2.14 10.85
CA VAL A 66 -10.65 2.05 10.10
C VAL A 66 -9.55 2.88 10.77
N SER A 67 -9.86 4.09 11.25
CA SER A 67 -8.90 4.96 11.96
C SER A 67 -8.33 4.30 13.22
N GLU A 68 -9.16 3.64 14.03
CA GLU A 68 -8.70 2.88 15.19
C GLU A 68 -7.75 1.74 14.79
N ILE A 69 -8.18 0.91 13.82
CA ILE A 69 -7.40 -0.23 13.35
C ILE A 69 -6.02 0.19 12.83
N ILE A 70 -5.94 1.24 12.00
CA ILE A 70 -4.65 1.70 11.48
C ILE A 70 -3.78 2.32 12.57
N SER A 71 -4.36 2.94 13.59
CA SER A 71 -3.61 3.53 14.70
C SER A 71 -3.02 2.48 15.64
N ASP A 72 -3.70 1.35 15.82
CA ASP A 72 -3.24 0.27 16.69
C ASP A 72 -2.19 -0.60 16.00
N ILE A 73 -2.42 -0.96 14.73
CA ILE A 73 -1.50 -1.77 13.93
C ILE A 73 -0.23 -0.97 13.61
N LEU A 74 -0.42 0.30 13.22
CA LEU A 74 0.63 1.28 12.89
C LEU A 74 1.65 0.83 11.82
N PRO A 75 1.21 0.40 10.62
CA PRO A 75 2.13 -0.01 9.54
C PRO A 75 2.85 1.20 8.90
N ASP A 76 4.00 0.98 8.26
CA ASP A 76 4.72 2.05 7.54
C ASP A 76 3.98 2.48 6.27
N ILE A 77 3.41 1.53 5.54
CA ILE A 77 2.71 1.74 4.27
C ILE A 77 1.39 0.96 4.27
N ILE A 78 0.32 1.57 3.77
CA ILE A 78 -0.98 0.92 3.57
C ILE A 78 -1.39 1.10 2.11
N ALA A 79 -1.72 0.00 1.42
CA ALA A 79 -2.35 -0.01 0.11
C ALA A 79 -3.85 -0.32 0.26
N PHE A 80 -4.70 0.64 -0.09
CA PHE A 80 -6.16 0.52 0.04
C PHE A 80 -6.82 0.15 -1.29
N GLN A 81 -7.74 -0.80 -1.27
CA GLN A 81 -8.63 -1.11 -2.38
C GLN A 81 -10.08 -0.82 -1.99
N GLU A 82 -10.93 -0.63 -2.98
CA GLU A 82 -12.36 -0.37 -2.81
C GLU A 82 -12.72 0.95 -2.12
N ILE A 83 -12.07 2.05 -2.50
CA ILE A 83 -12.51 3.39 -2.07
C ILE A 83 -13.67 3.83 -2.96
N SER A 84 -14.89 3.79 -2.44
CA SER A 84 -16.09 4.15 -3.20
C SER A 84 -16.51 5.60 -3.05
N ASP A 85 -16.17 6.25 -1.93
CA ASP A 85 -16.46 7.66 -1.67
C ASP A 85 -15.16 8.44 -1.34
N ILE A 86 -14.73 9.29 -2.30
CA ILE A 86 -13.53 10.12 -2.15
C ILE A 86 -13.68 11.15 -1.01
N PRO A 87 -14.79 11.90 -0.89
CA PRO A 87 -14.98 12.82 0.24
C PRO A 87 -14.82 12.17 1.62
N ASP A 88 -15.37 10.98 1.84
CA ASP A 88 -15.23 10.24 3.10
C ASP A 88 -13.79 9.72 3.28
N TYR A 89 -13.09 9.36 2.20
CA TYR A 89 -11.66 9.01 2.24
C TYR A 89 -10.77 10.21 2.58
N GLU A 90 -11.06 11.39 2.04
CA GLU A 90 -10.36 12.63 2.39
C GLU A 90 -10.63 13.05 3.84
N ASN A 91 -11.86 12.85 4.33
CA ASN A 91 -12.18 13.04 5.74
C ASN A 91 -11.39 12.06 6.62
N PHE A 92 -11.35 10.78 6.25
CA PHE A 92 -10.51 9.76 6.91
C PHE A 92 -9.03 10.16 6.92
N ALA A 93 -8.48 10.63 5.80
CA ALA A 93 -7.09 11.11 5.73
C ALA A 93 -6.85 12.29 6.68
N SER A 94 -7.78 13.25 6.76
CA SER A 94 -7.67 14.41 7.65
C SER A 94 -7.68 14.04 9.14
N MET A 95 -8.32 12.93 9.49
CA MET A 95 -8.38 12.40 10.86
C MET A 95 -7.12 11.63 11.25
N ASN A 96 -6.27 11.26 10.28
CA ASN A 96 -5.08 10.44 10.49
C ASN A 96 -3.81 11.19 10.04
N PRO A 97 -3.50 12.36 10.63
CA PRO A 97 -2.39 13.22 10.19
C PRO A 97 -1.00 12.60 10.36
N ALA A 98 -0.92 11.44 11.02
CA ALA A 98 0.32 10.66 11.10
C ALA A 98 0.74 10.07 9.75
N TYR A 99 -0.21 9.95 8.82
CA TYR A 99 -0.01 9.39 7.49
C TYR A 99 -0.19 10.45 6.40
N ASN A 100 0.60 10.35 5.35
CA ASN A 100 0.38 11.07 4.11
C ASN A 100 -0.39 10.17 3.13
N PHE A 101 -1.51 10.67 2.61
CA PHE A 101 -2.42 9.91 1.76
C PHE A 101 -2.35 10.34 0.30
N ILE A 102 -2.51 9.38 -0.60
CA ILE A 102 -2.73 9.58 -2.04
C ILE A 102 -3.85 8.64 -2.49
N HIS A 103 -4.54 8.99 -3.57
CA HIS A 103 -5.57 8.14 -4.16
C HIS A 103 -5.70 8.37 -5.66
N THR A 104 -6.33 7.43 -6.33
CA THR A 104 -6.80 7.60 -7.71
C THR A 104 -8.12 8.37 -7.71
N ASN A 105 -8.50 8.85 -8.89
CA ASN A 105 -9.84 9.32 -9.15
C ASN A 105 -10.21 8.89 -10.57
N TYR A 106 -10.59 7.62 -10.70
CA TYR A 106 -10.99 7.04 -11.97
C TYR A 106 -12.35 7.60 -12.46
N GLY A 107 -13.11 8.23 -11.56
CA GLY A 107 -14.41 8.82 -11.84
C GLY A 107 -15.56 7.83 -11.77
N SER A 108 -16.79 8.32 -11.96
CA SER A 108 -18.02 7.53 -11.75
C SER A 108 -18.21 6.35 -12.70
N GLU A 109 -17.49 6.32 -13.83
CA GLU A 109 -17.58 5.23 -14.80
C GLU A 109 -16.78 3.99 -14.35
N VAL A 110 -15.84 4.18 -13.43
CA VAL A 110 -14.92 3.16 -12.94
C VAL A 110 -14.69 3.37 -11.44
N ASN A 111 -15.66 2.96 -10.63
CA ASN A 111 -15.55 2.90 -9.17
C ASN A 111 -15.46 1.41 -8.79
N PRO A 112 -14.62 1.01 -7.82
CA PRO A 112 -13.95 1.88 -6.83
C PRO A 112 -12.48 2.24 -7.10
N ASP A 113 -12.04 3.31 -6.44
CA ASP A 113 -10.70 3.88 -6.47
C ASP A 113 -9.70 3.09 -5.59
N LEU A 114 -8.41 3.34 -5.85
CA LEU A 114 -7.27 2.86 -5.08
C LEU A 114 -6.67 3.99 -4.24
N GLY A 115 -6.11 3.65 -3.08
CA GLY A 115 -5.42 4.60 -2.21
C GLY A 115 -4.11 4.06 -1.67
N MET A 116 -3.25 4.96 -1.21
CA MET A 116 -2.12 4.60 -0.35
C MET A 116 -1.99 5.60 0.79
N ALA A 117 -1.50 5.12 1.92
CA ALA A 117 -1.09 5.93 3.04
C ALA A 117 0.32 5.54 3.47
N VAL A 118 1.16 6.51 3.81
CA VAL A 118 2.51 6.24 4.32
C VAL A 118 2.74 6.99 5.63
N ARG A 119 3.36 6.33 6.61
CA ARG A 119 3.64 6.95 7.91
C ARG A 119 4.70 8.03 7.73
N SER A 120 4.32 9.27 8.04
CA SER A 120 5.05 10.48 7.65
C SER A 120 6.40 10.67 8.33
N ASP A 121 6.68 9.91 9.40
CA ASP A 121 7.95 9.97 10.12
C ASP A 121 9.02 9.01 9.57
N CYS A 122 8.66 8.01 8.76
CA CYS A 122 9.61 7.03 8.19
C CYS A 122 9.53 6.87 6.67
N VAL A 123 8.44 7.29 6.02
CA VAL A 123 8.24 7.14 4.58
C VAL A 123 7.82 8.46 3.93
N GLU A 124 8.50 8.82 2.86
CA GLU A 124 8.16 9.96 2.00
C GLU A 124 7.61 9.47 0.65
N ILE A 125 6.50 10.07 0.19
CA ILE A 125 6.02 9.92 -1.19
C ILE A 125 6.74 10.95 -2.05
N VAL A 126 7.65 10.49 -2.91
CA VAL A 126 8.40 11.36 -3.84
C VAL A 126 7.54 11.73 -5.04
N ASN A 127 6.82 10.74 -5.59
CA ASN A 127 5.94 10.89 -6.74
C ASN A 127 4.92 9.75 -6.78
N TYR A 128 3.80 9.94 -7.48
CA TYR A 128 2.85 8.87 -7.76
C TYR A 128 2.15 9.07 -9.09
N THR A 129 1.73 7.97 -9.71
CA THR A 129 1.02 7.95 -11.00
C THR A 129 0.21 6.67 -11.13
N THR A 130 -0.75 6.63 -12.06
CA THR A 130 -1.30 5.36 -12.53
C THR A 130 -0.40 4.73 -13.60
N LEU A 131 -0.41 3.40 -13.68
CA LEU A 131 0.29 2.60 -14.68
C LEU A 131 -0.67 1.99 -15.71
N PHE A 132 -0.10 1.55 -16.83
CA PHE A 132 -0.78 0.69 -17.82
C PHE A 132 -2.07 1.30 -18.40
N SER A 133 -2.06 2.58 -18.74
CA SER A 133 -3.24 3.27 -19.29
C SER A 133 -3.78 2.67 -20.59
N SER A 134 -3.00 1.83 -21.30
CA SER A 134 -3.44 1.06 -22.47
C SER A 134 -4.14 -0.26 -22.12
N GLU A 135 -3.96 -0.77 -20.89
CA GLU A 135 -4.38 -2.10 -20.45
C GLU A 135 -5.68 -2.06 -19.66
N GLY A 136 -6.60 -1.16 -20.03
CA GLY A 136 -7.85 -0.95 -19.30
C GLY A 136 -8.67 -2.22 -19.12
N TRP A 137 -8.78 -3.07 -20.15
CA TRP A 137 -9.48 -4.35 -20.01
C TRP A 137 -8.82 -5.29 -18.99
N ALA A 138 -7.48 -5.39 -18.97
CA ALA A 138 -6.77 -6.28 -18.04
C ALA A 138 -7.01 -5.87 -16.57
N PHE A 139 -7.01 -4.56 -16.30
CA PHE A 139 -7.18 -4.02 -14.96
C PHE A 139 -8.63 -3.58 -14.66
N ALA A 140 -9.62 -4.00 -15.45
CA ALA A 140 -11.02 -3.58 -15.30
C ALA A 140 -11.19 -2.04 -15.19
N TYR A 141 -10.33 -1.32 -15.90
CA TYR A 141 -10.14 0.13 -15.92
C TYR A 141 -9.68 0.76 -14.60
N ARG A 142 -9.41 -0.05 -13.56
CA ARG A 142 -8.79 0.35 -12.29
C ARG A 142 -7.26 0.28 -12.42
N TYR A 143 -6.70 1.22 -13.16
CA TYR A 143 -5.27 1.27 -13.48
C TYR A 143 -4.40 1.27 -12.21
N PRO A 144 -3.42 0.36 -12.06
CA PRO A 144 -2.59 0.27 -10.86
C PRO A 144 -2.01 1.62 -10.42
N LEU A 145 -2.11 1.92 -9.13
CA LEU A 145 -1.54 3.13 -8.54
C LEU A 145 -0.08 2.82 -8.16
N LYS A 146 0.88 3.51 -8.76
CA LYS A 146 2.30 3.43 -8.41
C LYS A 146 2.71 4.64 -7.58
N ALA A 147 3.40 4.41 -6.46
CA ALA A 147 4.12 5.44 -5.72
C ALA A 147 5.62 5.15 -5.68
N GLU A 148 6.43 6.18 -5.90
CA GLU A 148 7.86 6.19 -5.64
C GLU A 148 8.08 6.69 -4.21
N LEU A 149 8.58 5.81 -3.35
CA LEU A 149 8.69 6.01 -1.92
C LEU A 149 10.16 6.05 -1.50
N GLN A 150 10.49 6.89 -0.53
CA GLN A 150 11.75 6.79 0.22
C GLN A 150 11.44 6.33 1.63
N TRP A 151 11.94 5.15 2.00
CA TRP A 151 11.88 4.65 3.37
C TRP A 151 13.20 4.94 4.08
N GLY A 152 13.13 5.78 5.11
CA GLY A 152 14.26 6.21 5.91
C GLY A 152 14.56 5.25 7.06
N CYS A 153 15.84 5.00 7.30
CA CYS A 153 16.35 4.31 8.48
C CYS A 153 17.76 4.84 8.75
N GLY A 154 17.99 5.54 9.85
CA GLY A 154 19.32 6.11 10.10
C GLY A 154 19.61 7.30 9.19
N GLU A 155 20.83 7.28 8.68
CA GLU A 155 21.28 8.13 7.57
C GLU A 155 21.06 7.45 6.21
N ALA A 156 20.47 6.25 6.18
CA ALA A 156 20.18 5.51 4.95
C ALA A 156 18.72 5.70 4.53
N ALA A 157 18.49 5.68 3.22
CA ALA A 157 17.16 5.61 2.64
C ALA A 157 17.15 4.56 1.53
N ILE A 158 16.06 3.82 1.42
CA ILE A 158 15.82 2.88 0.33
C ILE A 158 14.69 3.44 -0.51
N THR A 159 14.93 3.55 -1.82
CA THR A 159 13.87 3.86 -2.79
C THR A 159 13.07 2.60 -3.11
N ILE A 160 11.75 2.70 -3.02
CA ILE A 160 10.81 1.61 -3.27
C ILE A 160 9.76 2.09 -4.27
N GLN A 161 9.40 1.24 -5.23
CA GLN A 161 8.20 1.42 -6.05
C GLN A 161 7.08 0.54 -5.49
N LEU A 162 6.08 1.15 -4.85
CA LEU A 162 4.89 0.43 -4.41
C LEU A 162 3.83 0.52 -5.52
N ILE A 163 3.30 -0.63 -5.96
CA ILE A 163 2.23 -0.72 -6.95
C ILE A 163 1.01 -1.31 -6.25
N ASN A 164 -0.02 -0.50 -6.04
CA ASN A 164 -1.31 -0.93 -5.53
C ASN A 164 -2.20 -1.41 -6.68
N ILE A 165 -2.77 -2.61 -6.55
CA ILE A 165 -3.66 -3.23 -7.53
C ILE A 165 -5.00 -3.66 -6.92
N HIS A 166 -6.03 -3.73 -7.77
CA HIS A 166 -7.27 -4.42 -7.48
C HIS A 166 -7.76 -5.14 -8.74
N MET A 167 -7.34 -6.40 -8.88
CA MET A 167 -7.63 -7.24 -10.04
C MET A 167 -9.12 -7.60 -10.12
N LYS A 168 -9.55 -8.13 -11.27
CA LYS A 168 -10.94 -8.49 -11.50
C LYS A 168 -11.35 -9.69 -10.64
N ALA A 169 -12.36 -9.49 -9.79
CA ALA A 169 -12.99 -10.54 -8.98
C ALA A 169 -13.87 -11.51 -9.79
N PHE A 170 -14.18 -12.64 -9.13
CA PHE A 170 -15.03 -13.74 -9.58
C PHE A 170 -14.47 -14.55 -10.77
N ASP A 171 -15.13 -15.66 -11.07
CA ASP A 171 -14.66 -16.68 -12.01
C ASP A 171 -14.60 -16.13 -13.46
N GLU A 172 -15.50 -15.22 -13.83
CA GLU A 172 -15.44 -14.58 -15.15
C GLU A 172 -14.20 -13.68 -15.33
N GLY A 173 -13.50 -13.38 -14.24
CA GLY A 173 -12.31 -12.55 -14.20
C GLY A 173 -11.01 -13.25 -14.59
N PHE A 174 -10.98 -14.58 -14.68
CA PHE A 174 -9.75 -15.36 -14.87
C PHE A 174 -8.86 -14.83 -16.01
N ASN A 175 -9.42 -14.64 -17.21
CA ASN A 175 -8.65 -14.18 -18.36
C ASN A 175 -8.14 -12.73 -18.20
N GLN A 176 -8.89 -11.87 -17.50
CA GLN A 176 -8.44 -10.50 -17.22
C GLN A 176 -7.27 -10.51 -16.24
N ARG A 177 -7.36 -11.33 -15.18
CA ARG A 177 -6.28 -11.52 -14.21
C ARG A 177 -5.04 -12.12 -14.86
N LEU A 178 -5.17 -13.13 -15.71
CA LEU A 178 -4.05 -13.72 -16.43
C LEU A 178 -3.28 -12.70 -17.27
N VAL A 179 -4.00 -11.84 -18.00
CA VAL A 179 -3.37 -10.76 -18.78
C VAL A 179 -2.77 -9.69 -17.86
N ALA A 180 -3.45 -9.32 -16.77
CA ALA A 180 -2.90 -8.37 -15.80
C ALA A 180 -1.60 -8.89 -15.15
N SER A 181 -1.56 -10.17 -14.79
CA SER A 181 -0.37 -10.87 -14.27
C SER A 181 0.76 -10.85 -15.28
N GLN A 182 0.48 -11.11 -16.57
CA GLN A 182 1.50 -11.00 -17.62
C GLN A 182 2.05 -9.57 -17.74
N VAL A 183 1.17 -8.56 -17.74
CA VAL A 183 1.58 -7.14 -17.81
C VAL A 183 2.46 -6.76 -16.62
N LEU A 184 2.12 -7.22 -15.41
CA LEU A 184 2.92 -6.99 -14.21
C LEU A 184 4.27 -7.72 -14.27
N ALA A 185 4.30 -8.99 -14.69
CA ALA A 185 5.52 -9.77 -14.85
C ALA A 185 6.47 -9.10 -15.86
N ASP A 186 5.95 -8.66 -17.01
CA ASP A 186 6.72 -7.93 -18.01
C ASP A 186 7.26 -6.61 -17.44
N TYR A 187 6.47 -5.88 -16.65
CA TYR A 187 6.93 -4.67 -15.99
C TYR A 187 8.07 -4.96 -15.00
N ILE A 188 7.95 -5.99 -14.17
CA ILE A 188 8.99 -6.38 -13.20
C ILE A 188 10.28 -6.77 -13.91
N GLN A 189 10.21 -7.61 -14.95
CA GLN A 189 11.38 -8.03 -15.73
C GLN A 189 12.09 -6.84 -16.39
N ASN A 190 11.33 -5.86 -16.89
CA ASN A 190 11.90 -4.66 -17.50
C ASN A 190 12.48 -3.66 -16.47
N ASN A 191 12.22 -3.84 -15.18
CA ASN A 191 12.64 -2.95 -14.10
C ASN A 191 13.36 -3.70 -12.96
N ILE A 192 14.08 -4.79 -13.27
CA ILE A 192 14.73 -5.68 -12.28
C ILE A 192 15.76 -5.01 -11.35
N SER A 193 16.26 -3.82 -11.73
CA SER A 193 17.18 -3.04 -10.89
C SER A 193 16.47 -2.23 -9.79
N GLU A 194 15.14 -2.17 -9.83
CA GLU A 194 14.32 -1.38 -8.91
C GLU A 194 13.82 -2.26 -7.76
N ASN A 195 13.61 -1.66 -6.59
CA ASN A 195 12.92 -2.35 -5.50
C ASN A 195 11.41 -2.20 -5.70
N ILE A 196 10.77 -3.21 -6.28
CA ILE A 196 9.33 -3.19 -6.57
C ILE A 196 8.58 -4.02 -5.54
N ILE A 197 7.52 -3.45 -4.98
CA ILE A 197 6.53 -4.15 -4.18
C ILE A 197 5.19 -4.00 -4.88
N VAL A 198 4.61 -5.12 -5.30
CA VAL A 198 3.22 -5.15 -5.77
C VAL A 198 2.36 -5.62 -4.60
N ALA A 199 1.43 -4.77 -4.17
CA ALA A 199 0.53 -5.05 -3.05
C ALA A 199 -0.91 -4.78 -3.50
N GLY A 200 -1.87 -5.55 -2.99
CA GLY A 200 -3.26 -5.32 -3.36
C GLY A 200 -4.12 -6.55 -3.27
N ASP A 201 -5.27 -6.44 -3.93
CA ASP A 201 -6.22 -7.53 -4.08
C ASP A 201 -6.02 -8.19 -5.45
N PHE A 202 -5.39 -9.36 -5.45
CA PHE A 202 -5.14 -10.17 -6.64
C PHE A 202 -6.37 -10.97 -7.08
N ASN A 203 -7.38 -11.14 -6.21
CA ASN A 203 -8.58 -11.95 -6.47
C ASN A 203 -8.26 -13.38 -6.98
N ASP A 204 -7.16 -13.97 -6.51
CA ASP A 204 -6.76 -15.33 -6.86
C ASP A 204 -5.74 -15.90 -5.85
N GLU A 205 -5.50 -17.20 -5.92
CA GLU A 205 -4.57 -17.94 -5.07
C GLU A 205 -3.26 -18.26 -5.82
N ILE A 206 -2.16 -18.41 -5.07
CA ILE A 206 -0.83 -18.64 -5.67
C ILE A 206 -0.49 -20.13 -5.83
N ASP A 207 -1.21 -21.03 -5.16
CA ASP A 207 -0.93 -22.46 -5.09
C ASP A 207 -1.82 -23.33 -6.00
N ASP A 208 -2.67 -22.71 -6.82
CA ASP A 208 -3.42 -23.41 -7.86
C ASP A 208 -2.53 -23.94 -8.99
N PRO A 209 -2.91 -25.05 -9.65
CA PRO A 209 -2.19 -25.57 -10.81
C PRO A 209 -2.07 -24.55 -11.95
N GLU A 210 -0.97 -24.58 -12.71
CA GLU A 210 -0.67 -23.64 -13.82
C GLU A 210 -1.86 -23.28 -14.72
N ASN A 211 -2.63 -24.27 -15.18
CA ASN A 211 -3.76 -24.02 -16.10
C ASN A 211 -4.97 -23.35 -15.44
N ASP A 212 -5.04 -23.39 -14.11
CA ASP A 212 -6.12 -22.87 -13.28
C ASP A 212 -5.66 -21.67 -12.43
N ASN A 213 -4.42 -21.20 -12.61
CA ASN A 213 -3.82 -20.13 -11.82
C ASN A 213 -3.64 -18.87 -12.69
N SER A 214 -4.49 -17.87 -12.49
CA SER A 214 -4.39 -16.62 -13.27
C SER A 214 -3.17 -15.75 -12.88
N LEU A 215 -2.49 -16.10 -11.78
CA LEU A 215 -1.24 -15.47 -11.35
C LEU A 215 -0.01 -16.20 -11.90
N TRP A 216 -0.19 -17.24 -12.73
CA TRP A 216 0.92 -18.05 -13.24
C TRP A 216 2.09 -17.23 -13.82
N PRO A 217 1.88 -16.19 -14.65
CA PRO A 217 2.99 -15.37 -15.16
C PRO A 217 3.86 -14.72 -14.07
N LEU A 218 3.30 -14.47 -12.89
CA LEU A 218 4.02 -13.97 -11.72
C LEU A 218 4.59 -15.11 -10.87
N VAL A 219 3.88 -16.23 -10.74
CA VAL A 219 4.30 -17.41 -9.97
C VAL A 219 5.53 -18.08 -10.60
N GLU A 220 5.58 -18.14 -11.93
CA GLU A 220 6.72 -18.74 -12.65
C GLU A 220 7.91 -17.79 -12.83
N ASP A 221 7.71 -16.47 -12.62
CA ASP A 221 8.74 -15.47 -12.78
C ASP A 221 9.79 -15.58 -11.67
N GLN A 222 11.02 -15.89 -12.06
CA GLN A 222 12.16 -16.05 -11.13
C GLN A 222 12.56 -14.74 -10.43
N ASN A 223 12.09 -13.60 -10.92
CA ASN A 223 12.35 -12.28 -10.33
C ASN A 223 11.23 -11.83 -9.40
N SER A 224 10.15 -12.60 -9.30
CA SER A 224 9.02 -12.34 -8.44
C SER A 224 9.05 -13.28 -7.23
N TYR A 225 8.69 -12.75 -6.05
CA TYR A 225 8.59 -13.53 -4.82
C TYR A 225 7.32 -13.13 -4.06
N PHE A 226 6.46 -14.10 -3.79
CA PHE A 226 5.25 -13.89 -3.00
C PHE A 226 5.57 -14.04 -1.51
N THR A 227 5.37 -12.98 -0.74
CA THR A 227 5.55 -13.00 0.72
C THR A 227 4.54 -13.91 1.43
N THR A 228 3.45 -14.26 0.75
CA THR A 228 2.38 -15.16 1.22
C THR A 228 2.64 -16.64 0.94
N THR A 229 3.69 -17.01 0.19
CA THR A 229 4.03 -18.43 -0.05
C THR A 229 4.05 -19.30 1.22
N PRO A 230 4.57 -18.85 2.37
CA PRO A 230 4.57 -19.67 3.60
C PRO A 230 3.20 -20.00 4.18
N ILE A 231 2.14 -19.29 3.77
CA ILE A 231 0.76 -19.43 4.29
C ILE A 231 -0.25 -19.86 3.21
N ALA A 232 0.20 -20.08 1.97
CA ALA A 232 -0.66 -20.51 0.88
C ALA A 232 -1.37 -21.85 1.20
N GLY A 233 -2.65 -21.94 0.83
CA GLY A 233 -3.48 -23.12 1.09
C GLY A 233 -3.90 -23.33 2.55
N ASP A 234 -3.47 -22.47 3.49
CA ASP A 234 -3.89 -22.54 4.89
C ASP A 234 -5.03 -21.55 5.18
N ASN A 235 -6.25 -22.09 5.19
CA ASN A 235 -7.49 -21.35 5.45
C ASN A 235 -7.51 -20.58 6.78
N TYR A 236 -6.64 -20.90 7.74
CA TYR A 236 -6.49 -20.11 8.96
C TYR A 236 -6.06 -18.67 8.67
N TYR A 237 -5.27 -18.45 7.62
CA TYR A 237 -4.74 -17.15 7.25
C TYR A 237 -5.55 -16.40 6.19
N ASN A 238 -6.72 -16.92 5.80
CA ASN A 238 -7.58 -16.26 4.82
C ASN A 238 -7.91 -14.83 5.27
N SER A 239 -7.52 -13.85 4.45
CA SER A 239 -7.71 -12.42 4.72
C SER A 239 -9.09 -11.90 4.33
N PHE A 240 -10.01 -12.78 3.90
CA PHE A 240 -11.39 -12.43 3.54
C PHE A 240 -12.41 -13.20 4.42
N PRO A 241 -13.43 -12.52 4.97
CA PRO A 241 -14.34 -13.11 5.97
C PRO A 241 -15.23 -14.27 5.47
N TRP A 242 -15.26 -14.53 4.16
CA TRP A 242 -16.17 -15.51 3.55
C TRP A 242 -15.49 -16.78 3.01
N GLY A 243 -14.16 -16.91 3.18
CA GLY A 243 -13.50 -18.21 3.24
C GLY A 243 -13.55 -19.14 2.02
N MET A 244 -13.75 -18.63 0.80
CA MET A 244 -13.37 -19.18 -0.53
C MET A 244 -14.34 -18.62 -1.59
N TYR A 245 -13.86 -17.66 -2.40
CA TYR A 245 -14.48 -17.31 -3.68
C TYR A 245 -13.38 -17.17 -4.74
N ALA A 246 -12.68 -18.27 -4.98
CA ALA A 246 -12.00 -18.50 -6.23
C ALA A 246 -12.27 -19.98 -6.57
N SER A 247 -13.19 -20.22 -7.50
CA SER A 247 -13.37 -21.54 -8.13
C SER A 247 -13.91 -21.40 -9.54
#